data_AF-A0A816EAW6-F1
#
_entry.id   AF-A0A816EAW6-F1
#
_cell.length_a   1.000
_cell.length_b   1.000
_cell.length_c   1.000
_cell.angle_alpha   90.00
_cell.angle_beta   90.00
_cell.angle_gamma   90.00
#
_symmetry.space_group_name_H-M   'P 1'
#
loop_
_entity.id
_entity.type
_entity.pdbx_description
1 polymer ?
#
loop_
_entity_poly.entity_id
_entity_poly.type
_entity_poly.pdbx_seq_one_letter_code
_entity_poly.pdbx_strand_id
1 'polypeptide(L)'
;MYVCELNGLIPYDGIIHRSSDGSSYAFLSSPKMSNHASFVEEMSPSGTLAVAWFSGGEQQPNCSIAVSLLAFGSQQFTAGVVVSERAN
;
A
#
# COMPACT_ATOMS: atom_id res chain seq x y z
N MET A 1 1.23 -14.90 -10.56
CA MET A 1 0.72 -15.11 -9.19
C MET A 1 1.68 -16.09 -8.51
N TYR A 2 2.77 -15.59 -7.93
CA TYR A 2 3.84 -16.39 -7.29
C TYR A 2 4.03 -15.90 -5.85
N VAL A 3 2.97 -15.97 -5.03
CA VAL A 3 3.03 -15.56 -3.61
C VAL A 3 2.79 -16.76 -2.68
N CYS A 4 2.77 -17.99 -3.21
CA CYS A 4 2.47 -19.20 -2.43
C CYS A 4 3.68 -19.89 -1.78
N GLU A 5 4.92 -19.43 -1.97
CA GLU A 5 6.11 -20.15 -1.48
C GLU A 5 6.81 -19.54 -0.26
N LEU A 6 6.17 -18.59 0.44
CA LEU A 6 6.68 -18.11 1.73
C LEU A 6 5.85 -18.75 2.87
N ASN A 7 6.39 -19.83 3.43
CA ASN A 7 5.89 -20.58 4.59
C ASN A 7 5.94 -19.80 5.93
N GLY A 8 5.69 -18.49 5.89
CA GLY A 8 5.55 -17.63 7.07
C GLY A 8 4.55 -16.54 6.72
N LEU A 9 3.63 -16.25 7.64
CA LEU A 9 2.71 -15.11 7.53
C LEU A 9 3.47 -13.90 7.00
N ILE A 10 3.21 -13.49 5.76
CA ILE A 10 3.80 -12.27 5.21
C ILE A 10 3.18 -11.12 6.02
N PRO A 11 3.97 -10.40 6.83
CA PRO A 11 3.44 -9.31 7.62
C PRO A 11 3.05 -8.15 6.70
N TYR A 12 1.87 -7.56 6.90
CA TYR A 12 1.46 -6.31 6.27
C TYR A 12 2.13 -5.11 6.98
N ASP A 13 3.46 -5.12 7.06
CA ASP A 13 4.28 -4.18 7.84
C ASP A 13 4.79 -2.97 7.04
N GLY A 14 4.54 -2.97 5.72
CA GLY A 14 5.01 -1.95 4.80
C GLY A 14 6.51 -1.97 4.53
N ILE A 15 7.25 -3.00 4.96
CA ILE A 15 8.68 -3.10 4.73
C ILE A 15 8.94 -3.56 3.29
N ILE A 16 9.93 -2.95 2.64
CA ILE A 16 10.41 -3.38 1.34
C ILE A 16 11.27 -4.63 1.52
N HIS A 17 10.80 -5.74 0.99
CA HIS A 17 11.53 -6.99 0.91
C HIS A 17 12.11 -7.17 -0.49
N ARG A 18 13.31 -7.77 -0.54
CA ARG A 18 13.93 -8.19 -1.79
C ARG A 18 13.59 -9.65 -2.07
N SER A 19 13.18 -9.93 -3.30
CA SER A 19 12.99 -11.26 -3.82
C SER A 19 14.27 -11.80 -4.46
N SER A 20 14.40 -13.12 -4.56
CA SER A 20 15.53 -13.79 -5.22
C SER A 20 15.60 -13.54 -6.73
N ASP A 21 14.48 -13.13 -7.34
CA ASP A 21 14.42 -12.76 -8.76
C ASP A 21 14.87 -11.31 -9.03
N GLY A 22 15.35 -10.59 -8.01
CA GLY A 22 15.80 -9.20 -8.11
C GLY A 22 14.67 -8.17 -7.99
N SER A 23 13.41 -8.59 -7.90
CA SER A 23 12.29 -7.69 -7.61
C SER A 23 12.29 -7.24 -6.14
N SER A 24 11.59 -6.14 -5.89
CA SER A 24 11.30 -5.67 -4.53
C SER A 24 9.79 -5.55 -4.37
N TYR A 25 9.28 -5.91 -3.19
CA TYR A 25 7.86 -5.88 -2.88
C TYR A 25 7.64 -5.43 -1.44
N ALA A 26 6.48 -4.85 -1.16
CA ALA A 26 6.04 -4.50 0.19
C ALA A 26 4.55 -4.80 0.32
N PHE A 27 4.13 -5.24 1.51
CA PHE A 27 2.72 -5.47 1.81
C PHE A 27 2.23 -4.41 2.80
N LEU A 28 1.30 -3.57 2.34
CA LEU A 28 0.84 -2.42 3.11
C LEU A 28 -0.28 -2.80 4.08
N SER A 29 -0.19 -2.32 5.32
CA SER A 29 -1.32 -2.37 6.23
C SER A 29 -2.49 -1.55 5.67
N SER A 30 -3.67 -2.16 5.65
CA SER A 30 -4.86 -1.49 5.18
C SER A 30 -5.74 -0.99 6.33
N PRO A 31 -6.27 0.24 6.24
CA PRO A 31 -7.24 0.75 7.19
C PRO A 31 -8.63 0.07 7.09
N LYS A 32 -8.96 -0.61 5.98
CA LYS A 32 -10.26 -1.27 5.77
C LYS A 32 -10.10 -2.66 5.13
N MET A 33 -11.12 -3.50 5.30
CA MET A 33 -11.05 -4.94 4.98
C MET A 33 -10.76 -5.25 3.50
N SER A 34 -11.32 -4.49 2.56
CA SER A 34 -11.14 -4.72 1.11
C SER A 34 -10.31 -3.60 0.49
N ASN A 35 -9.44 -3.97 -0.47
CA ASN A 35 -8.45 -3.09 -1.08
C ASN A 35 -8.19 -3.51 -2.52
N HIS A 36 -8.14 -2.55 -3.45
CA HIS A 36 -7.84 -2.84 -4.85
C HIS A 36 -7.30 -1.62 -5.59
N ALA A 37 -6.75 -1.88 -6.78
CA ALA A 37 -6.29 -0.87 -7.76
C ALA A 37 -5.34 0.18 -7.16
N SER A 38 -4.15 -0.26 -6.74
CA SER A 38 -3.11 0.64 -6.25
C SER A 38 -2.41 1.39 -7.39
N PHE A 39 -2.14 2.66 -7.16
CA PHE A 39 -1.31 3.52 -7.99
C PHE A 39 -0.09 3.96 -7.18
N VAL A 40 1.08 4.03 -7.82
CA VAL A 40 2.32 4.48 -7.20
C VAL A 40 2.85 5.66 -7.99
N GLU A 41 3.13 6.76 -7.30
CA GLU A 41 3.63 7.98 -7.92
C GLU A 41 4.79 8.56 -7.11
N GLU A 42 5.76 9.17 -7.79
CA GLU A 42 6.85 9.90 -7.15
C GLU A 42 6.45 11.36 -6.93
N MET A 43 6.57 11.81 -5.68
CA MET A 43 6.29 13.18 -5.27
C MET A 43 7.53 14.05 -5.42
N SER A 44 7.58 14.81 -6.51
CA SER A 44 8.57 15.86 -6.72
C SER A 44 8.29 17.09 -5.84
N PRO A 45 9.33 17.77 -5.30
CA PRO A 45 10.76 17.49 -5.46
C PRO A 45 11.35 16.55 -4.39
N SER A 46 10.52 16.06 -3.47
CA SER A 46 10.99 15.33 -2.28
C SER A 46 11.56 13.93 -2.57
N GLY A 47 11.21 13.34 -3.72
CA GLY A 47 11.54 11.94 -4.03
C GLY A 47 10.76 10.91 -3.19
N THR A 48 9.75 11.35 -2.44
CA THR A 48 8.84 10.48 -1.68
C THR A 48 7.98 9.69 -2.66
N LEU A 49 7.81 8.38 -2.46
CA LEU A 49 6.80 7.62 -3.19
C LEU A 49 5.47 7.65 -2.42
N ALA A 50 4.39 7.94 -3.13
CA ALA A 50 3.03 7.78 -2.62
C ALA A 50 2.38 6.57 -3.28
N VAL A 51 1.79 5.71 -2.46
CA VAL A 51 0.90 4.64 -2.92
C VAL A 51 -0.51 5.02 -2.53
N ALA A 52 -1.41 5.11 -3.50
CA ALA A 52 -2.82 5.36 -3.27
C ALA A 52 -3.65 4.15 -3.74
N TRP A 53 -4.70 3.79 -3.02
CA TRP A 53 -5.58 2.67 -3.40
C TRP A 53 -7.02 2.91 -2.96
N PHE A 54 -7.95 2.21 -3.59
CA PHE A 54 -9.32 2.12 -3.11
C PHE A 54 -9.39 1.16 -1.93
N SER A 55 -10.02 1.59 -0.85
CA SER A 55 -10.14 0.85 0.41
C SER A 55 -11.60 0.86 0.89
N GLY A 56 -12.05 -0.25 1.47
CA GLY A 56 -13.44 -0.45 1.90
C GLY A 56 -14.25 -1.24 0.87
N GLY A 57 -15.51 -0.84 0.65
CA GLY A 57 -16.39 -1.52 -0.28
C GLY A 57 -15.90 -1.47 -1.72
N GLU A 58 -16.20 -2.51 -2.50
CA GLU A 58 -15.81 -2.59 -3.92
C GLU A 58 -16.48 -1.51 -4.79
N GLN A 59 -17.61 -0.95 -4.33
CA GLN A 59 -18.38 0.07 -5.03
C GLN A 59 -18.93 1.11 -4.05
N GLN A 60 -19.40 2.25 -4.60
CA GLN A 60 -20.15 3.23 -3.83
C GLN A 60 -21.35 2.58 -3.10
N PRO A 61 -21.71 3.06 -1.91
CA PRO A 61 -21.20 4.27 -1.24
C PRO A 61 -19.99 4.06 -0.31
N ASN A 62 -19.52 2.82 -0.13
CA ASN A 62 -18.57 2.46 0.96
C ASN A 62 -17.09 2.44 0.53
N CYS A 63 -16.76 3.06 -0.60
CA CYS A 63 -15.39 3.14 -1.11
C CYS A 63 -14.70 4.40 -0.58
N SER A 64 -13.43 4.26 -0.21
CA SER A 64 -12.55 5.32 0.28
C SER A 64 -11.24 5.29 -0.48
N ILE A 65 -10.51 6.40 -0.47
CA ILE A 65 -9.14 6.45 -0.97
C ILE A 65 -8.21 6.45 0.24
N ALA A 66 -7.27 5.52 0.26
CA ALA A 66 -6.22 5.45 1.25
C ALA A 66 -4.86 5.71 0.61
N VAL A 67 -3.92 6.24 1.40
CA VAL A 67 -2.56 6.58 0.98
C VAL A 67 -1.56 6.02 1.99
N SER A 68 -0.40 5.59 1.50
CA SER A 68 0.79 5.31 2.28
C SER A 68 2.00 5.92 1.58
N LEU A 69 2.96 6.40 2.37
CA LEU A 69 4.12 7.12 1.87
C LEU A 69 5.41 6.36 2.18
N LEU A 70 6.36 6.41 1.26
CA LEU A 70 7.74 5.99 1.45
C LEU A 70 8.64 7.19 1.24
N ALA A 71 9.16 7.74 2.33
CA ALA A 71 10.12 8.84 2.27
C ALA A 71 11.37 8.42 1.49
N PHE A 72 12.00 9.37 0.80
CA PHE A 72 13.25 9.13 0.08
C PHE A 72 14.32 8.50 1.00
N GLY A 73 14.89 7.37 0.58
CA GLY A 73 15.88 6.60 1.35
C GLY A 73 15.32 5.70 2.45
N SER A 74 14.01 5.70 2.70
CA SER A 74 13.37 4.77 3.63
C SER A 74 13.26 3.36 3.01
N GLN A 75 13.12 2.35 3.87
CA GLN A 75 12.78 0.97 3.49
C GLN A 75 11.40 0.54 4.00
N GLN A 76 10.62 1.47 4.55
CA GLN A 76 9.32 1.19 5.13
C GLN A 76 8.31 2.27 4.76
N PHE A 77 7.18 1.79 4.23
CA PHE A 77 5.98 2.56 3.98
C PHE A 77 5.28 2.90 5.30
N THR A 78 4.68 4.09 5.38
CA THR A 78 3.83 4.44 6.53
C THR A 78 2.59 3.55 6.60
N ALA A 79 1.93 3.49 7.74
CA ALA A 79 0.59 2.90 7.81
C ALA A 79 -0.36 3.58 6.81
N GLY A 80 -1.28 2.80 6.24
CA GLY A 80 -2.28 3.34 5.33
C GLY A 80 -3.25 4.29 6.04
N VAL A 81 -3.42 5.49 5.50
CA VAL A 81 -4.33 6.52 6.02
C VAL A 81 -5.44 6.80 5.02
N VAL A 82 -6.67 6.92 5.49
CA VAL A 82 -7.80 7.34 4.64
C VAL A 82 -7.70 8.84 4.39
N VAL A 83 -7.71 9.24 3.12
CA VAL A 83 -7.64 10.66 2.70
C VAL A 83 -8.93 11.16 2.05
N SER A 84 -9.81 10.25 1.66
CA SER A 84 -11.13 10.58 1.10
C SER A 84 -12.12 9.48 1.43
N GLU A 85 -13.25 9.86 2.02
CA GLU A 85 -14.38 8.98 2.24
C GLU A 85 -15.68 9.79 2.23
N ARG A 86 -16.80 9.10 2.00
CA ARG A 86 -18.11 9.70 2.13
C ARG A 86 -18.36 10.01 3.62
N ALA A 87 -18.62 11.26 3.94
CA ALA A 87 -19.14 11.64 5.26
C ALA A 87 -20.58 11.12 5.42
N ASN A 88 -20.88 10.56 6.60
CA ASN A 88 -22.23 10.15 6.97
C ASN A 88 -23.20 11.34 7.02
#